data_AF-A0A945AXR6-F1
#
_entry.id   AF-A0A945AXR6-F1
#
_cell.length_a   1.000
_cell.length_b   1.000
_cell.length_c   1.000
_cell.angle_alpha   90.00
_cell.angle_beta   90.00
_cell.angle_gamma   90.00
#
_symmetry.space_group_name_H-M   'P 1'
#
loop_
_entity.id
_entity.type
_entity.pdbx_description
1 polymer ?
#
loop_
_entity_poly.entity_id
_entity_poly.type
_entity_poly.pdbx_seq_one_letter_code
_entity_poly.pdbx_strand_id
1 'polypeptide(L)' 'MEKFVVHGGFPLSGSITPSGNKNEALPVLAATLLAREPVILHNVPDILDITIMRGLLESLGVEVKKID' A
#
# COMPACT_ATOMS: atom_id res chain seq x y z
N MET A 1 -5.76 -20.52 -10.46
CA MET A 1 -6.60 -19.30 -10.52
C MET A 1 -7.38 -19.23 -9.25
N GLU A 2 -7.17 -18.17 -8.48
CA GLU A 2 -8.03 -17.86 -7.34
C GLU A 2 -9.33 -17.24 -7.84
N LYS A 3 -10.42 -17.47 -7.10
CA LYS A 3 -11.74 -16.91 -7.41
C LYS A 3 -12.42 -16.45 -6.13
N PHE A 4 -13.09 -15.32 -6.22
CA PHE A 4 -14.08 -14.93 -5.23
C PHE A 4 -15.45 -15.49 -5.64
N VAL A 5 -16.09 -16.24 -4.75
CA VAL A 5 -17.47 -16.71 -4.93
C VAL A 5 -18.36 -15.85 -4.04
N VAL A 6 -19.19 -15.01 -4.64
CA VAL A 6 -20.07 -14.09 -3.92
C VAL A 6 -21.48 -14.68 -3.84
N HIS A 7 -21.99 -14.85 -2.62
CA HIS A 7 -23.36 -15.26 -2.37
C HIS A 7 -24.24 -14.03 -2.11
N GLY A 8 -25.15 -13.73 -3.04
CA GLY A 8 -26.07 -12.59 -2.93
C GLY A 8 -27.21 -12.82 -1.93
N GLY A 9 -28.08 -11.81 -1.79
CA GLY A 9 -29.29 -11.89 -0.95
C GLY A 9 -29.18 -11.23 0.42
N PHE A 10 -28.02 -10.63 0.74
CA PHE A 10 -27.76 -9.99 2.03
C PHE A 10 -27.52 -8.48 1.84
N PRO A 11 -28.38 -7.60 2.38
CA PRO A 11 -28.09 -6.16 2.39
C PRO A 11 -26.88 -5.90 3.30
N LEU A 12 -25.94 -5.07 2.84
CA LEU A 12 -24.80 -4.64 3.65
C LEU A 12 -25.27 -3.66 4.73
N SER A 13 -24.70 -3.78 5.94
CA SER A 13 -24.93 -2.87 7.06
C SER A 13 -23.61 -2.66 7.81
N GLY A 14 -23.35 -1.42 8.24
CA GLY A 14 -22.14 -1.03 8.95
C GLY A 14 -21.32 0.03 8.21
N SER A 15 -20.08 0.21 8.65
CA SER A 15 -19.13 1.18 8.11
C SER A 15 -17.75 0.56 7.98
N ILE A 16 -17.00 1.01 6.97
CA ILE A 16 -15.59 0.69 6.80
C ILE A 16 -14.80 1.99 6.67
N THR A 17 -13.56 1.98 7.14
CA THR A 17 -12.60 3.04 6.85
C THR A 17 -11.75 2.56 5.67
N PRO A 18 -11.75 3.26 4.53
CA PRO A 18 -10.91 2.88 3.40
C PRO A 18 -9.43 3.11 3.75
N SER A 19 -8.55 2.25 3.23
CA SER A 19 -7.12 2.51 3.23
C SER A 19 -6.76 3.66 2.28
N GLY A 20 -5.52 4.16 2.35
CA GLY A 20 -5.07 5.25 1.50
C GLY A 20 -5.07 4.93 0.00
N ASN A 21 -4.89 5.97 -0.80
CA ASN A 21 -4.98 5.88 -2.24
C ASN A 21 -3.67 5.37 -2.85
N LYS A 22 -3.74 4.31 -3.67
CA LYS A 22 -2.60 3.79 -4.43
C LYS A 22 -1.89 4.86 -5.26
N ASN A 23 -2.67 5.67 -5.97
CA ASN A 23 -2.14 6.63 -6.94
C ASN A 23 -1.44 7.80 -6.26
N GLU A 24 -1.70 8.02 -4.96
CA GLU A 24 -0.95 8.95 -4.13
C GLU A 24 0.27 8.26 -3.50
N ALA A 25 0.10 7.02 -3.00
CA ALA A 25 1.16 6.29 -2.32
C ALA A 25 2.36 5.95 -3.23
N LEU A 26 2.12 5.56 -4.48
CA LEU A 26 3.19 5.19 -5.42
C LEU A 26 4.19 6.34 -5.72
N PRO A 27 3.76 7.54 -6.14
CA PRO A 27 4.68 8.64 -6.37
C PRO A 27 5.35 9.12 -5.07
N VAL A 28 4.65 9.08 -3.93
CA VAL A 28 5.24 9.44 -2.63
C VAL A 28 6.33 8.45 -2.23
N LEU A 29 6.12 7.15 -2.43
CA LEU A 29 7.15 6.12 -2.24
C LEU A 29 8.40 6.41 -3.08
N ALA A 30 8.23 6.77 -4.36
CA ALA A 30 9.36 7.15 -5.21
C ALA A 30 10.05 8.44 -4.72
N ALA A 31 9.29 9.43 -4.26
CA ALA A 31 9.81 10.70 -3.76
C ALA A 31 10.67 10.53 -2.50
N THR A 32 10.51 9.45 -1.74
CA THR A 32 11.37 9.15 -0.56
C THR A 32 12.85 9.03 -0.93
N LEU A 33 13.17 8.68 -2.18
CA LEU A 33 14.55 8.63 -2.70
C LEU A 33 15.25 10.00 -2.69
N LEU A 34 14.49 11.09 -2.62
CA LEU A 34 15.03 12.45 -2.59
C LEU A 34 15.34 12.93 -1.17
N ALA A 35 14.88 12.21 -0.14
CA ALA A 35 15.09 12.56 1.26
C ALA A 35 16.49 12.09 1.72
N ARG A 36 17.09 12.86 2.64
CA ARG A 36 18.36 12.51 3.30
C ARG A 36 18.18 11.78 4.63
N GLU A 37 16.96 11.81 5.16
CA GLU A 37 16.58 11.24 6.44
C GLU A 37 15.44 10.22 6.25
N PRO A 38 15.22 9.30 7.19
CA PRO A 38 14.12 8.35 7.12
C PRO A 38 12.75 9.03 6.95
N VAL A 39 11.95 8.53 6.01
CA VAL A 39 10.59 9.02 5.76
C VAL A 39 9.59 8.00 6.32
N ILE A 40 8.68 8.47 7.19
CA ILE A 40 7.58 7.66 7.70
C ILE A 40 6.32 8.00 6.92
N LEU A 41 5.74 7.00 6.26
CA LEU A 41 4.49 7.12 5.51
C LEU A 41 3.35 6.45 6.27
N HIS A 42 2.28 7.21 6.52
CA HIS A 42 1.07 6.70 7.15
C HIS A 42 -0.02 6.42 6.11
N ASN A 43 -0.96 5.54 6.48
CA ASN A 43 -2.12 5.21 5.63
C ASN A 43 -1.75 4.68 4.23
N VAL A 44 -0.63 3.96 4.10
CA VAL A 44 -0.25 3.32 2.83
C VAL A 44 -1.12 2.07 2.62
N PRO A 45 -1.80 1.90 1.48
CA PRO A 45 -2.66 0.74 1.25
C PRO A 45 -1.84 -0.55 1.12
N ASP A 46 -2.35 -1.65 1.69
CA ASP A 46 -1.71 -2.97 1.59
C ASP A 46 -2.24 -3.71 0.36
N ILE A 47 -1.63 -3.43 -0.79
CA ILE A 47 -2.00 -4.02 -2.09
C ILE A 47 -0.75 -4.42 -2.89
N LEU A 48 -0.95 -5.22 -3.93
CA LEU A 48 0.14 -5.79 -4.72
C LEU A 48 1.07 -4.73 -5.32
N ASP A 49 0.54 -3.65 -5.91
CA ASP A 49 1.36 -2.58 -6.48
C ASP A 49 2.32 -1.96 -5.45
N ILE A 50 1.87 -1.77 -4.20
CA ILE A 50 2.71 -1.23 -3.11
C ILE A 50 3.79 -2.24 -2.71
N THR A 51 3.44 -3.52 -2.68
CA THR A 51 4.41 -4.61 -2.40
C THR A 51 5.49 -4.67 -3.48
N ILE A 52 5.10 -4.53 -4.76
CA ILE A 52 6.04 -4.51 -5.88
C ILE A 52 6.93 -3.26 -5.80
N MET A 53 6.35 -2.09 -5.54
CA MET A 53 7.11 -0.84 -5.42
C MET A 53 8.10 -0.90 -4.25
N ARG A 54 7.72 -1.51 -3.12
CA ARG A 54 8.65 -1.79 -2.00
C ARG A 54 9.84 -2.64 -2.47
N GLY A 55 9.57 -3.76 -3.15
CA GLY A 55 10.63 -4.62 -3.67
C GLY A 55 11.56 -3.91 -4.66
N LEU A 56 11.02 -2.99 -5.47
CA LEU A 56 11.83 -2.14 -6.34
C LEU A 56 12.74 -1.20 -5.55
N LEU A 57 12.22 -0.52 -4.53
CA LEU A 57 13.02 0.34 -3.65
C LEU A 57 14.12 -0.45 -2.93
N GLU A 58 13.78 -1.63 -2.41
CA GLU A 58 14.74 -2.56 -1.78
C GLU A 58 15.85 -2.97 -2.76
N SER A 59 15.51 -3.23 -4.03
CA SER A 59 16.50 -3.55 -5.07
C SER A 59 17.45 -2.41 -5.41
N LEU A 60 17.06 -1.16 -5.11
CA LEU A 60 17.91 0.02 -5.23
C LEU A 60 18.76 0.28 -3.96
N GLY A 61 18.68 -0.60 -2.95
CA GLY A 61 19.42 -0.50 -1.71
C GLY A 61 18.72 0.33 -0.62
N VAL A 62 17.44 0.68 -0.80
CA VAL A 62 16.66 1.36 0.23
C VAL A 62 16.20 0.34 1.29
N GLU A 63 16.46 0.63 2.56
CA GLU A 63 15.85 -0.14 3.65
C GLU A 63 14.40 0.29 3.82
N VAL A 64 13.46 -0.63 3.64
CA VAL A 64 12.03 -0.37 3.85
C VAL A 64 11.54 -1.23 5.02
N LYS A 65 10.93 -0.59 6.01
CA LYS A 65 10.36 -1.27 7.18
C LYS A 65 8.88 -0.96 7.30
N LYS A 66 8.06 -2.01 7.47
CA LYS A 66 6.67 -1.85 7.90
C LYS A 66 6.68 -1.55 9.41
N ILE A 67 6.06 -0.43 9.77
CA ILE A 67 5.92 0.02 11.16
C ILE A 67 4.45 -0.18 11.52
N ASP A 68 4.20 -0.84 12.65
CA ASP A 68 2.86 -1.11 13.18
C ASP A 68 2.20 0.16 13.75
#